data_AF-F9VP16-F1
#
_entry.id   AF-F9VP16-F1
#
_cell.length_a   1.000
_cell.length_b   1.000
_cell.length_c   1.000
_cell.angle_alpha   90.00
_cell.angle_beta   90.00
_cell.angle_gamma   90.00
#
_symmetry.space_group_name_H-M   'P 1'
#
loop_
_entity.id
_entity.type
_entity.pdbx_description
1 polymer ?
#
loop_
_entity_poly.entity_id
_entity_poly.type
_entity_poly.pdbx_seq_one_letter_code
_entity_poly.pdbx_strand_id
1 'polypeptide(L)' 'MIPPEEIIKIFLLIPAIILLFYSIVYLILYELKVQPELCKFYRNFSIILAIFGAIFISLYMVI' A
#
# COMPACT_ATOMS: atom_id res chain seq x y z
N MET A 1 17.21 12.20 -21.65
CA MET A 1 17.68 12.04 -20.26
C MET A 1 16.47 12.29 -19.39
N ILE A 2 15.98 11.30 -18.64
CA ILE A 2 14.77 11.46 -17.82
C ILE A 2 15.09 12.52 -16.74
N PRO A 3 14.24 13.54 -16.56
CA PRO A 3 14.48 14.55 -15.55
C PRO A 3 14.48 13.91 -14.15
N PRO A 4 15.36 14.34 -13.23
CA PRO A 4 15.46 13.76 -11.89
C PRO A 4 14.13 13.73 -11.13
N GLU A 5 13.26 14.69 -11.39
CA GLU A 5 11.92 14.81 -10.81
C GLU A 5 11.01 13.63 -11.19
N GLU A 6 11.05 13.19 -12.45
CA GLU A 6 10.26 12.03 -12.89
C GLU A 6 10.76 10.73 -12.25
N ILE A 7 12.07 10.60 -12.02
CA ILE A 7 12.65 9.43 -11.35
C ILE A 7 12.14 9.34 -9.91
N ILE A 8 12.10 10.48 -9.19
CA ILE A 8 11.59 10.55 -7.82
C ILE A 8 10.11 10.17 -7.79
N LYS A 9 9.31 10.70 -8.73
CA LYS A 9 7.88 10.37 -8.84
C LYS A 9 7.64 8.88 -9.06
N ILE A 10 8.43 8.23 -9.92
CA ILE A 10 8.36 6.79 -10.14
C ILE A 10 8.75 6.02 -8.87
N PHE A 11 9.81 6.46 -8.18
CA PHE A 11 10.28 5.86 -6.93
C PHE A 11 9.27 5.99 -5.78
N LEU A 12 8.40 6.99 -5.78
CA LEU A 12 7.28 7.08 -4.84
C LEU A 12 6.07 6.26 -5.28
N LEU A 13 5.74 6.31 -6.57
CA LEU A 13 4.51 5.71 -7.11
C LEU A 13 4.54 4.19 -7.02
N ILE A 14 5.67 3.55 -7.38
CA ILE A 14 5.78 2.09 -7.39
C ILE A 14 5.55 1.51 -5.98
N PRO A 15 6.26 1.96 -4.91
CA PRO A 15 5.97 1.52 -3.55
C PRO A 15 4.52 1.79 -3.12
N ALA A 16 3.95 2.93 -3.50
CA ALA A 16 2.57 3.27 -3.15
C ALA A 16 1.57 2.23 -3.69
N ILE A 17 1.72 1.86 -4.97
CA ILE A 17 0.87 0.86 -5.63
C ILE A 17 1.06 -0.51 -4.96
N ILE A 18 2.30 -0.89 -4.66
CA ILE A 18 2.60 -2.18 -4.00
C ILE A 18 1.94 -2.23 -2.62
N LEU A 19 2.07 -1.18 -1.81
CA LEU A 19 1.46 -1.10 -0.47
C LEU A 19 -0.07 -1.23 -0.54
N LEU A 20 -0.71 -0.52 -1.47
CA LEU A 20 -2.16 -0.57 -1.64
C LEU A 20 -2.64 -1.93 -2.16
N PHE A 21 -1.90 -2.54 -3.09
CA PHE A 21 -2.20 -3.89 -3.56
C PHE A 21 -2.18 -4.90 -2.41
N TYR A 22 -1.11 -4.92 -1.61
CA TYR A 22 -1.03 -5.83 -0.46
C TYR A 22 -2.07 -5.51 0.60
N SER A 23 -2.41 -4.23 0.80
CA SER A 23 -3.50 -3.85 1.71
C SER A 23 -4.83 -4.54 1.32
N ILE A 24 -5.18 -4.52 0.03
CA ILE A 24 -6.40 -5.17 -0.47
C ILE A 24 -6.32 -6.69 -0.30
N VAL A 25 -5.16 -7.29 -0.62
CA VAL A 25 -4.96 -8.73 -0.45
C VAL A 25 -5.18 -9.15 1.00
N TYR A 26 -4.59 -8.44 1.96
CA TYR A 26 -4.79 -8.73 3.38
C TYR A 26 -6.23 -8.49 3.85
N LEU A 27 -6.93 -7.49 3.27
CA LEU A 27 -8.36 -7.28 3.54
C LEU A 27 -9.19 -8.48 3.05
N ILE A 28 -8.90 -8.99 1.85
CA ILE A 28 -9.60 -10.16 1.30
C ILE A 28 -9.32 -11.41 2.14
N LEU A 29 -8.06 -11.64 2.56
CA LEU A 29 -7.70 -12.73 3.45
C LEU A 29 -8.45 -12.67 4.80
N TYR A 30 -8.66 -11.45 5.29
CA TYR A 30 -9.46 -11.19 6.48
C TYR A 30 -10.95 -11.51 6.25
N GLU A 31 -11.57 -10.98 5.19
CA GLU A 31 -12.98 -11.18 4.86
C GLU A 31 -13.33 -12.65 4.61
N LEU A 32 -12.47 -13.37 3.88
CA LEU A 32 -12.65 -14.79 3.59
C LEU A 32 -12.30 -15.70 4.78
N LYS A 33 -11.80 -15.14 5.89
CA LYS A 33 -11.38 -15.87 7.10
C LYS A 33 -10.46 -17.05 6.78
N VAL A 34 -9.55 -16.89 5.81
CA VAL A 34 -8.69 -17.97 5.29
C VAL A 34 -7.93 -18.67 6.42
N GLN A 35 -7.46 -17.90 7.41
CA GLN A 35 -6.87 -18.41 8.64
C GLN A 35 -7.43 -17.63 9.85
N PRO A 36 -8.26 -18.25 10.71
CA PRO A 36 -8.95 -17.54 11.79
C PRO A 36 -7.99 -17.01 12.88
N GLU A 37 -6.86 -17.69 13.11
CA GLU A 37 -5.85 -17.27 14.09
C GLU A 37 -5.15 -15.95 13.71
N LEU A 38 -4.99 -15.72 12.40
CA LEU A 38 -4.30 -14.54 11.84
C LEU A 38 -5.28 -13.43 11.41
N CYS A 39 -6.58 -13.61 11.64
CA CYS A 39 -7.63 -12.70 11.18
C CYS A 39 -7.42 -11.25 11.70
N LYS A 40 -7.06 -11.09 12.98
CA LYS A 40 -6.73 -9.77 13.56
C LYS A 40 -5.47 -9.16 12.93
N PHE A 41 -4.48 -9.99 12.63
CA PHE A 41 -3.24 -9.57 12.00
C PHE A 41 -3.53 -9.04 10.59
N TYR A 42 -4.22 -9.82 9.75
CA TYR A 42 -4.60 -9.42 8.40
C TYR A 42 -5.37 -8.10 8.36
N ARG A 43 -6.34 -7.90 9.27
CA ARG A 43 -7.07 -6.64 9.36
C ARG A 43 -6.16 -5.46 9.68
N ASN A 44 -5.35 -5.59 10.72
CA ASN A 44 -4.47 -4.50 11.16
C ASN A 44 -3.39 -4.19 10.12
N PHE A 45 -2.79 -5.22 9.51
CA PHE A 45 -1.79 -5.05 8.46
C PHE A 45 -2.38 -4.40 7.21
N SER A 46 -3.59 -4.82 6.80
CA SER A 46 -4.31 -4.18 5.70
C SER A 46 -4.50 -2.68 5.94
N ILE A 47 -4.95 -2.29 7.13
CA ILE A 47 -5.14 -0.88 7.49
C ILE A 47 -3.82 -0.11 7.49
N ILE A 48 -2.75 -0.66 8.09
CA ILE A 48 -1.43 -0.01 8.12
C ILE A 48 -0.92 0.21 6.69
N LEU A 49 -0.99 -0.82 5.84
CA LEU A 49 -0.57 -0.73 4.45
C LEU A 49 -1.41 0.27 3.65
N ALA A 50 -2.73 0.34 3.89
CA ALA A 50 -3.59 1.34 3.26
C ALA A 50 -3.17 2.77 3.63
N ILE A 51 -2.92 3.01 4.92
CA ILE A 51 -2.51 4.34 5.43
C ILE A 51 -1.16 4.73 4.84
N PHE A 52 -0.16 3.85 4.88
CA PHE A 52 1.15 4.13 4.29
C PHE A 52 1.07 4.32 2.77
N GLY A 53 0.30 3.49 2.05
CA GLY A 53 0.07 3.65 0.62
C GLY A 53 -0.57 5.00 0.28
N ALA A 54 -1.57 5.43 1.06
CA ALA A 54 -2.21 6.73 0.89
C ALA A 54 -1.26 7.91 1.16
N ILE A 55 -0.35 7.78 2.13
CA ILE A 55 0.69 8.79 2.40
C ILE A 55 1.63 8.91 1.19
N PHE A 56 2.10 7.79 0.64
CA PHE A 56 2.99 7.80 -0.52
C PHE A 56 2.30 8.40 -1.76
N ILE A 57 1.02 8.09 -2.00
CA ILE A 57 0.24 8.74 -3.08
C ILE A 57 0.11 10.23 -2.82
N SER A 58 -0.18 10.63 -1.58
CA SER A 58 -0.32 12.05 -1.23
C SER A 58 0.97 12.82 -1.49
N LEU A 59 2.11 12.24 -1.11
CA LEU A 59 3.43 12.81 -1.41
C LEU A 59 3.71 12.87 -2.92
N TYR A 60 3.35 11.82 -3.66
CA TYR A 60 3.44 11.81 -5.12
C TYR A 60 2.62 12.92 -5.80
N MET A 61 1.46 13.28 -5.24
CA MET A 61 0.62 14.35 -5.79
C MET A 61 1.15 15.76 -5.46
N VAL A 62 1.96 15.90 -4.41
CA VAL A 62 2.53 17.18 -3.97
C VAL A 62 3.84 17.49 -4.69
N ILE A 63 4.65 16.46 -4.96
CA ILE A 63 5.93 16.54 -5.70
C ILE A 63 5.64 16.50 -7.20
#